data_AF-A0A2M8FSI3-F1
#
_entry.id   AF-A0A2M8FSI3-F1
#
_cell.length_a   1.000
_cell.length_b   1.000
_cell.length_c   1.000
_cell.angle_alpha   90.00
_cell.angle_beta   90.00
_cell.angle_gamma   90.00
#
_symmetry.space_group_name_H-M   'P 1'
#
loop_
_entity.id
_entity.type
_entity.pdbx_description
1 polymer ?
#
loop_
_entity_poly.entity_id
_entity_poly.type
_entity_poly.pdbx_seq_one_letter_code
_entity_poly.pdbx_strand_id
1 'polypeptide(L)'
;MKKIALSAVAVATLFACNNESNSSKSITLANNIDSVSYAIGINSANGLKTNVPEINMEAYLQGFKDQKDSLSLSIATEDVDAILQAYSMKRQQQQMEEQQKQQEAQFGTVKEEGIKFL
;
A
#
# COMPACT_ATOMS: atom_id res chain seq x y z
N MET A 1 7.47 56.69 42.48
CA MET A 1 6.48 57.05 41.45
C MET A 1 7.17 57.20 40.11
N LYS A 2 6.95 56.27 39.17
CA LYS A 2 7.03 56.48 37.72
C LYS A 2 6.22 55.35 37.08
N LYS A 3 5.14 55.75 36.40
CA LYS A 3 4.22 54.92 35.61
C LYS A 3 4.88 54.61 34.26
N ILE A 4 4.15 53.87 33.41
CA ILE A 4 4.35 53.62 31.95
C ILE A 4 5.05 52.27 31.70
N ALA A 5 4.57 51.35 30.87
CA ALA A 5 3.29 51.16 30.19
C ALA A 5 3.22 49.72 29.67
N LEU A 6 1.98 49.30 29.46
CA LEU A 6 1.52 48.06 28.83
C LEU A 6 2.12 47.87 27.42
N SER A 7 2.64 46.68 27.12
CA SER A 7 2.66 46.15 25.75
C SER A 7 2.62 44.63 25.80
N ALA A 8 1.39 44.13 25.69
CA ALA A 8 1.10 42.75 25.39
C ALA A 8 1.54 42.46 23.94
N VAL A 9 2.58 41.67 23.77
CA VAL A 9 2.87 41.01 22.49
C VAL A 9 2.33 39.58 22.61
N ALA A 10 1.06 39.42 22.23
CA ALA A 10 0.47 38.13 21.99
C ALA A 10 1.01 37.59 20.67
N VAL A 11 2.05 36.74 20.72
CA VAL A 11 2.41 35.89 19.58
C VAL A 11 1.51 34.66 19.66
N ALA A 12 0.32 34.76 19.06
CA ALA A 12 -0.47 33.59 18.75
C ALA A 12 0.26 32.80 17.65
N THR A 13 1.03 31.78 18.03
CA THR A 13 1.46 30.75 17.09
C THR A 13 0.23 29.96 16.67
N LEU A 14 -0.38 30.35 15.56
CA LEU A 14 -1.40 29.53 14.90
C LEU A 14 -0.69 28.27 14.40
N PHE A 15 -0.88 27.18 15.14
CA PHE A 15 -0.50 25.84 14.71
C PHE A 15 -1.23 25.51 13.41
N ALA A 16 -0.44 25.28 12.37
CA ALA A 16 -0.67 24.36 11.27
C ALA A 16 -2.14 24.08 10.87
N CYS A 17 -2.68 24.93 10.00
CA CYS A 17 -3.59 24.43 8.98
C CYS A 17 -2.75 23.81 7.86
N ASN A 18 -2.39 22.53 7.98
CA ASN A 18 -2.13 21.71 6.80
C ASN A 18 -3.02 20.48 6.86
N ASN A 19 -4.34 20.72 6.85
CA ASN A 19 -5.27 19.74 6.31
C ASN A 19 -5.07 19.77 4.79
N GLU A 20 -4.00 19.12 4.34
CA GLU A 20 -3.79 18.79 2.95
C GLU A 20 -4.95 17.85 2.58
N SER A 21 -6.03 18.47 2.11
CA SER A 21 -7.18 17.77 1.59
C SER A 21 -6.64 16.76 0.60
N ASN A 22 -6.89 15.48 0.87
CA ASN A 22 -6.82 14.39 -0.10
C ASN A 22 -7.84 14.65 -1.22
N SER A 23 -7.63 15.74 -1.96
CA SER A 23 -8.28 16.00 -3.21
C SER A 23 -7.58 15.05 -4.17
N SER A 24 -8.23 13.92 -4.45
CA SER A 24 -7.86 13.04 -5.54
C SER A 24 -7.77 13.89 -6.80
N LYS A 25 -6.57 14.40 -7.12
CA LYS A 25 -6.31 15.15 -8.33
C LYS A 25 -6.70 14.25 -9.49
N SER A 26 -7.82 14.55 -10.14
CA SER A 26 -8.18 13.89 -11.38
C SER A 26 -7.08 14.18 -12.39
N ILE A 27 -6.35 13.15 -12.82
CA ILE A 27 -5.37 13.26 -13.88
C ILE A 27 -6.12 13.35 -15.22
N THR A 28 -5.81 14.38 -16.00
CA THR A 28 -6.25 14.47 -17.41
C THR A 28 -5.25 13.72 -18.27
N LEU A 29 -5.73 12.77 -19.08
CA LEU A 29 -4.90 12.08 -20.07
C LEU A 29 -4.93 12.88 -21.37
N ALA A 30 -3.94 13.74 -21.58
CA ALA A 30 -3.90 14.70 -22.67
C ALA A 30 -3.28 14.14 -23.96
N ASN A 31 -2.52 13.04 -23.86
CA ASN A 31 -1.85 12.42 -25.00
C ASN A 31 -1.76 10.89 -24.88
N ASN A 32 -1.18 10.26 -25.91
CA ASN A 32 -1.00 8.80 -25.96
C ASN A 32 -0.12 8.27 -24.81
N ILE A 33 0.97 8.97 -24.50
CA ILE A 33 1.90 8.58 -23.42
C ILE A 33 1.22 8.63 -22.05
N ASP A 34 0.34 9.60 -21.81
CA ASP A 34 -0.44 9.65 -20.56
C ASP A 34 -1.33 8.40 -20.43
N SER A 35 -1.98 7.99 -21.53
CA SER A 35 -2.82 6.79 -21.56
C SER A 35 -2.03 5.50 -21.36
N VAL A 36 -0.87 5.39 -22.01
CA VAL A 36 0.06 4.25 -21.81
C VAL A 36 0.51 4.20 -20.35
N SER A 37 0.90 5.33 -19.78
CA SER A 37 1.36 5.43 -18.39
C SER A 37 0.26 5.03 -17.40
N TYR A 38 -0.97 5.50 -17.62
CA TYR A 38 -2.12 5.14 -16.79
C TYR A 38 -2.45 3.64 -16.91
N ALA A 39 -2.39 3.07 -18.12
CA ALA A 39 -2.60 1.64 -18.35
C ALA A 39 -1.55 0.76 -17.67
N ILE A 40 -0.27 1.18 -17.66
CA ILE A 40 0.79 0.50 -16.90
C ILE A 40 0.46 0.52 -15.41
N GLY A 41 0.03 1.66 -14.87
CA GLY A 41 -0.38 1.77 -13.48
C GLY A 41 -1.53 0.83 -13.10
N ILE A 42 -2.56 0.73 -13.94
CA ILE A 42 -3.67 -0.23 -13.76
C ILE A 42 -3.15 -1.67 -13.77
N ASN A 43 -2.33 -2.03 -14.77
CA ASN A 43 -1.81 -3.39 -14.90
C ASN A 43 -0.99 -3.78 -13.66
N SER A 44 -0.06 -2.90 -13.24
CA SER A 44 0.73 -3.10 -12.02
C SER A 44 -0.18 -3.28 -10.80
N ALA A 45 -1.17 -2.41 -10.60
CA ALA A 45 -2.10 -2.53 -9.47
C ALA A 45 -2.88 -3.85 -9.47
N ASN A 46 -3.31 -4.35 -10.64
CA ASN A 46 -3.99 -5.63 -10.76
C ASN A 46 -3.05 -6.80 -10.41
N GLY A 47 -1.80 -6.75 -10.87
CA GLY A 47 -0.78 -7.73 -10.51
C GLY A 47 -0.49 -7.74 -9.01
N LEU A 48 -0.37 -6.56 -8.40
CA LEU A 48 -0.13 -6.42 -6.95
C LEU A 48 -1.33 -6.92 -6.13
N LYS A 49 -2.57 -6.60 -6.51
CA LYS A 49 -3.77 -7.14 -5.82
C LYS A 49 -3.82 -8.68 -5.83
N THR A 50 -3.35 -9.29 -6.92
CA THR A 50 -3.38 -10.74 -7.08
C THR A 50 -2.27 -11.43 -6.28
N ASN A 51 -1.05 -10.88 -6.30
CA ASN A 51 0.12 -11.54 -5.71
C ASN A 51 0.46 -11.05 -4.29
N VAL A 52 0.09 -9.80 -3.99
CA VAL A 52 0.38 -9.06 -2.76
C VAL A 52 -0.89 -8.36 -2.25
N PRO A 53 -1.92 -9.12 -1.84
CA PRO A 53 -3.23 -8.55 -1.47
C PRO A 53 -3.15 -7.56 -0.30
N GLU A 54 -2.13 -7.71 0.55
CA GLU A 54 -1.85 -6.89 1.73
C GLU A 54 -0.83 -5.76 1.46
N ILE A 55 -0.59 -5.41 0.19
CA ILE A 55 0.40 -4.40 -0.16
C ILE A 55 0.14 -3.05 0.48
N ASN A 56 1.17 -2.45 1.06
CA ASN A 56 1.17 -1.04 1.43
C ASN A 56 1.44 -0.18 0.18
N MET A 57 0.37 0.38 -0.38
CA MET A 57 0.44 1.20 -1.59
C MET A 57 1.25 2.50 -1.40
N GLU A 58 1.26 3.08 -0.21
CA GLU A 58 2.05 4.29 0.08
C GLU A 58 3.55 3.98 -0.02
N ALA A 59 3.99 2.87 0.60
CA ALA A 59 5.38 2.41 0.52
C ALA A 59 5.80 2.02 -0.90
N TYR A 60 4.92 1.36 -1.65
CA TYR A 60 5.16 1.01 -3.06
C TYR A 60 5.38 2.27 -3.93
N LEU A 61 4.49 3.26 -3.81
CA LEU A 61 4.60 4.51 -4.56
C LEU A 61 5.84 5.31 -4.15
N GLN A 62 6.17 5.31 -2.85
CA GLN A 62 7.37 5.96 -2.34
C GLN A 62 8.65 5.30 -2.92
N GLY A 63 8.76 3.97 -2.87
CA GLY A 63 9.90 3.26 -3.45
C GLY A 63 10.04 3.46 -4.96
N PHE A 64 8.93 3.50 -5.70
CA PHE A 64 8.94 3.83 -7.14
C PHE A 64 9.47 5.25 -7.38
N LYS A 65 9.02 6.22 -6.59
CA LYS A 65 9.45 7.61 -6.70
C LYS A 65 10.93 7.76 -6.37
N ASP A 66 11.39 7.17 -5.27
CA ASP A 66 12.78 7.26 -4.82
C ASP A 66 13.74 6.68 -5.86
N GLN A 67 13.40 5.51 -6.41
CA GLN A 67 14.18 4.89 -7.49
C GLN A 67 14.20 5.76 -8.76
N LYS A 68 13.04 6.29 -9.17
CA LYS A 68 12.93 7.12 -10.39
C LYS A 68 13.69 8.44 -10.26
N ASP A 69 13.60 9.09 -9.10
CA ASP A 69 14.24 10.37 -8.82
C ASP A 69 15.72 10.21 -8.41
N SER A 70 16.23 8.97 -8.36
CA SER A 70 17.59 8.63 -7.90
C SER A 70 17.89 9.16 -6.49
N LEU A 71 16.87 9.16 -5.63
CA LEU A 71 16.99 9.55 -4.23
C LEU A 71 17.58 8.41 -3.40
N SER A 72 18.00 8.73 -2.17
CA SER A 72 18.45 7.70 -1.22
C SER A 72 17.30 6.73 -0.94
N LEU A 73 17.49 5.47 -1.30
CA LEU A 73 16.53 4.41 -1.02
C LEU A 73 16.49 4.13 0.49
N SER A 74 15.29 3.88 1.01
CA SER A 74 15.11 3.44 2.41
C SER A 74 15.55 1.99 2.64
N ILE A 75 15.85 1.26 1.56
CA ILE A 75 16.37 -0.10 1.54
C ILE A 75 17.64 -0.13 0.70
N ALA A 76 18.62 -0.93 1.07
CA ALA A 76 19.80 -1.13 0.23
C ALA A 76 19.39 -1.89 -1.05
N THR A 77 19.94 -1.51 -2.20
CA THR A 77 19.60 -2.15 -3.48
C THR A 77 19.91 -3.66 -3.46
N GLU A 78 20.97 -4.05 -2.76
CA GLU A 78 21.37 -5.46 -2.57
C GLU A 78 20.35 -6.30 -1.78
N ASP A 79 19.53 -5.66 -0.93
CA ASP A 79 18.53 -6.36 -0.12
C ASP A 79 17.20 -6.58 -0.86
N VAL A 80 16.97 -5.86 -1.97
CA VAL A 80 15.69 -5.88 -2.71
C VAL A 80 15.32 -7.30 -3.12
N ASP A 81 16.25 -8.02 -3.75
CA ASP A 81 16.01 -9.38 -4.24
C ASP A 81 15.74 -10.36 -3.09
N ALA A 82 16.49 -10.24 -1.99
CA ALA A 82 16.31 -11.08 -0.81
C ALA A 82 14.95 -10.87 -0.15
N ILE A 83 14.49 -9.62 -0.03
CA ILE A 83 13.18 -9.26 0.52
C ILE A 83 12.07 -9.85 -0.36
N LEU A 84 12.16 -9.68 -1.68
CA LEU A 84 11.17 -10.21 -2.62
C LEU A 84 11.11 -11.74 -2.58
N GLN A 85 12.26 -12.42 -2.57
CA GLN A 85 12.33 -13.87 -2.47
C GLN A 85 11.70 -14.40 -1.17
N ALA A 86 12.03 -13.77 -0.03
CA ALA A 86 11.46 -14.13 1.26
C ALA A 86 9.93 -14.02 1.26
N TYR A 87 9.40 -12.94 0.69
CA TYR A 87 7.95 -12.75 0.57
C TYR A 87 7.31 -13.78 -0.37
N SER A 88 7.89 -14.06 -1.54
CA SER A 88 7.38 -15.06 -2.48
C SER A 88 7.30 -16.47 -1.85
N MET A 89 8.31 -16.87 -1.07
CA MET A 89 8.28 -18.14 -0.34
C MET A 89 7.13 -18.18 0.68
N LYS A 90 6.97 -17.10 1.47
CA LYS A 90 5.85 -16.98 2.43
C LYS A 90 4.49 -17.06 1.74
N ARG A 91 4.33 -16.42 0.58
CA ARG A 91 3.07 -16.46 -0.19
C ARG A 91 2.74 -17.84 -0.73
N GLN A 92 3.73 -18.58 -1.23
CA GLN A 92 3.50 -19.96 -1.66
C GLN A 92 3.03 -20.83 -0.50
N GLN A 93 3.64 -20.68 0.68
CA GLN A 93 3.21 -21.42 1.87
C GLN A 93 1.78 -21.07 2.29
N GLN A 94 1.43 -19.78 2.32
CA GLN A 94 0.07 -19.33 2.63
C GLN A 94 -0.96 -19.87 1.62
N GLN A 95 -0.63 -19.86 0.32
CA GLN A 95 -1.53 -20.42 -0.70
C GLN A 95 -1.76 -21.92 -0.51
N MET A 96 -0.73 -22.69 -0.15
CA MET A 96 -0.90 -24.11 0.16
C MET A 96 -1.81 -24.32 1.39
N GLU A 97 -1.62 -23.53 2.45
CA GLU A 97 -2.45 -23.60 3.65
C GLU A 97 -3.91 -23.20 3.37
N GLU A 98 -4.13 -22.15 2.58
CA GLU A 98 -5.46 -21.72 2.15
C GLU A 98 -6.15 -22.82 1.32
N GLN A 99 -5.43 -23.45 0.39
CA GLN A 99 -5.95 -24.56 -0.40
C GLN A 99 -6.30 -25.78 0.45
N GLN A 100 -5.46 -26.14 1.43
CA GLN A 100 -5.75 -27.25 2.36
C GLN A 100 -7.00 -26.95 3.19
N LYS A 101 -7.11 -25.75 3.77
CA LYS A 101 -8.30 -25.34 4.53
C LYS A 101 -9.57 -25.33 3.67
N GLN A 102 -9.48 -24.87 2.43
CA GLN A 102 -10.62 -24.89 1.50
C GLN A 102 -11.03 -26.32 1.15
N GLN A 103 -10.08 -27.24 0.98
CA GLN A 103 -10.38 -28.66 0.76
C GLN A 103 -11.01 -29.29 2.00
N GLU A 104 -10.46 -29.07 3.20
CA GLU A 104 -11.05 -29.56 4.44
C GLU A 104 -12.46 -29.04 4.66
N ALA A 105 -12.72 -27.76 4.37
CA ALA A 105 -14.06 -27.18 4.46
C ALA A 105 -15.04 -27.80 3.45
N GLN A 106 -14.59 -28.09 2.22
CA GLN A 106 -15.43 -28.69 1.17
C GLN A 106 -15.65 -30.19 1.37
N PHE A 107 -14.65 -30.93 1.83
CA PHE A 107 -14.76 -32.38 2.05
C PHE A 107 -15.29 -32.74 3.43
N GLY A 108 -15.13 -31.87 4.43
CA GLY A 108 -15.71 -32.02 5.75
C GLY A 108 -17.24 -32.02 5.70
N THR A 109 -17.83 -31.06 4.98
CA THR A 109 -19.28 -30.98 4.77
C THR A 109 -19.81 -32.19 3.99
N VAL A 110 -19.13 -32.59 2.91
CA VAL A 110 -19.50 -33.77 2.11
C VAL A 110 -19.41 -35.06 2.93
N LYS A 111 -18.42 -35.19 3.82
CA LYS A 111 -18.33 -36.34 4.74
C LYS A 111 -19.47 -36.37 5.74
N GLU A 112 -19.81 -35.24 6.36
CA GLU A 112 -20.91 -35.16 7.31
C GLU A 112 -22.26 -35.48 6.65
N GLU A 113 -22.50 -34.98 5.44
CA GLU A 113 -23.70 -35.28 4.66
C GLU A 113 -23.75 -36.75 4.22
N GLY A 114 -22.62 -37.31 3.80
CA GLY A 114 -22.50 -38.73 3.46
C GLY A 114 -22.77 -39.67 4.62
N ILE A 115 -22.37 -39.30 5.84
CA ILE A 115 -22.70 -40.05 7.07
C ILE A 115 -24.19 -39.94 7.40
N LYS A 116 -24.81 -38.77 7.16
CA LYS A 116 -26.26 -38.59 7.37
C LYS A 116 -27.15 -39.35 6.38
N PHE A 117 -26.62 -39.70 5.20
CA PHE A 117 -27.34 -40.43 4.16
C PHE A 117 -27.38 -41.95 4.41
N LEU A 118 -26.42 -42.48 5.18
CA LEU A 118 -26.34 -43.91 5.56
C LEU A 118 -27.17 -44.22 6.81
#